data_AF-A0A1B7MXE1-F1
#
_entry.id   AF-A0A1B7MXE1-F1
#
_cell.length_a   1.000
_cell.length_b   1.000
_cell.length_c   1.000
_cell.angle_alpha   90.00
_cell.angle_beta   90.00
_cell.angle_gamma   90.00
#
_symmetry.space_group_name_H-M   'P 1'
#
loop_
_entity.id
_entity.type
_entity.pdbx_description
1 polymer ?
#
loop_
_entity_poly.entity_id
_entity_poly.type
_entity_poly.pdbx_seq_one_letter_code
_entity_poly.pdbx_strand_id
1 'polypeptide(L)'
;MPGPKSSKALLFNGETSELLEFLELFEDLASTYGLTGADKCKCLVRYVDLLTKRFWITLTGYESRDYGVFKQNILDQYPGASKGQHYTVRDLKWIVVNQTDSDIDTETELIHYYHQFRAIAVWLVMNKKISVRDR
;
A
#
# COMPACT_ATOMS: atom_id res chain seq x y z
N MET A 1 7.31 7.02 17.16
CA MET A 1 7.32 6.83 15.68
C MET A 1 8.74 6.61 15.20
N PRO A 2 9.04 5.55 14.43
CA PRO A 2 10.36 5.31 13.85
C PRO A 2 10.82 6.50 13.00
N GLY A 3 12.10 6.85 13.03
CA GLY A 3 12.62 7.92 12.16
C GLY A 3 12.43 7.57 10.68
N PRO A 4 12.17 8.53 9.77
CA PRO A 4 11.95 8.27 8.34
C PRO A 4 13.07 7.53 7.60
N LYS A 5 14.29 7.59 8.15
CA LYS A 5 15.48 6.91 7.62
C LYS A 5 15.77 5.59 8.35
N SER A 6 14.88 5.15 9.23
CA SER A 6 14.99 3.86 9.90
C SER A 6 14.60 2.77 8.91
N SER A 7 15.29 1.63 8.95
CA SER A 7 14.87 0.42 8.24
C SER A 7 13.48 -0.08 8.68
N LYS A 8 12.96 0.42 9.81
CA LYS A 8 11.62 0.15 10.33
C LYS A 8 10.59 1.25 9.99
N ALA A 9 10.94 2.19 9.11
CA ALA A 9 10.02 3.22 8.67
C ALA A 9 9.05 2.65 7.62
N LEU A 10 7.76 2.94 7.78
CA LEU A 10 6.84 2.85 6.64
C LEU A 10 7.27 3.86 5.58
N LEU A 11 7.32 3.46 4.32
CA LEU A 11 7.52 4.39 3.22
C LEU A 11 6.44 4.13 2.18
N PHE A 12 5.68 5.17 1.84
CA PHE A 12 4.80 5.14 0.69
C PHE A 12 5.63 5.29 -0.59
N ASN A 13 5.47 4.35 -1.51
CA ASN A 13 6.18 4.28 -2.78
C ASN A 13 5.48 5.04 -3.92
N GLY A 14 4.30 5.60 -3.67
CA GLY A 14 3.47 6.29 -4.68
C GLY A 14 2.44 5.40 -5.37
N GLU A 15 2.40 4.09 -5.07
CA GLU A 15 1.44 3.16 -5.63
C GLU A 15 0.03 3.43 -5.08
N THR A 16 -0.88 3.87 -5.95
CA THR A 16 -2.23 4.29 -5.55
C THR A 16 -2.99 3.17 -4.86
N SER A 17 -2.80 1.93 -5.30
CA SER A 17 -3.49 0.77 -4.75
C SER A 17 -3.03 0.39 -3.33
N GLU A 18 -1.85 0.82 -2.91
CA GLU A 18 -1.28 0.59 -1.56
C GLU A 18 -1.57 1.75 -0.59
N LEU A 19 -2.09 2.88 -1.08
CA LEU A 19 -2.26 4.10 -0.28
C LEU A 19 -3.15 3.89 0.95
N LEU A 20 -4.22 3.10 0.81
CA LEU A 20 -5.18 2.87 1.90
C LEU A 20 -4.54 2.05 3.02
N GLU A 21 -3.87 0.95 2.67
CA GLU A 21 -3.11 0.11 3.61
C GLU A 21 -1.98 0.89 4.28
N PHE A 22 -1.26 1.72 3.52
CA PHE A 22 -0.24 2.62 4.06
C PHE A 22 -0.81 3.58 5.11
N LEU A 23 -1.97 4.21 4.84
CA LEU A 23 -2.62 5.13 5.76
C LEU A 23 -3.11 4.42 7.02
N GLU A 24 -3.69 3.23 6.91
CA GLU A 24 -4.12 2.40 8.05
C GLU A 24 -2.94 2.03 8.95
N LEU A 25 -1.87 1.50 8.37
CA LEU A 25 -0.68 1.10 9.12
C LEU A 25 0.02 2.31 9.77
N PHE A 26 -0.01 3.47 9.12
CA PHE A 26 0.42 4.74 9.75
C PHE A 26 -0.47 5.12 10.94
N GLU A 27 -1.79 5.00 10.82
CA GLU A 27 -2.75 5.33 11.87
C GLU A 27 -2.60 4.41 13.10
N ASP A 28 -2.36 3.12 12.89
CA ASP A 28 -2.11 2.14 13.96
C ASP A 28 -0.83 2.46 14.72
N LEU A 29 0.26 2.75 14.01
CA LEU A 29 1.49 3.21 14.63
C LEU A 29 1.28 4.54 15.35
N ALA A 30 0.55 5.48 14.75
CA ALA A 30 0.33 6.79 15.34
C ALA A 30 -0.44 6.66 16.66
N SER A 31 -1.41 5.75 16.70
CA SER A 31 -2.18 5.40 17.90
C SER A 31 -1.30 4.74 18.96
N THR A 32 -0.42 3.81 18.56
CA THR A 32 0.57 3.17 19.45
C THR A 32 1.50 4.18 20.13
N TYR A 33 1.85 5.26 19.43
CA TYR A 33 2.67 6.35 19.96
C TYR A 33 1.87 7.53 20.54
N GLY A 34 0.54 7.43 20.64
CA GLY A 34 -0.31 8.46 21.24
C GLY A 34 -0.31 9.80 20.48
N LEU A 35 -0.10 9.79 19.16
CA LEU A 35 -0.05 11.03 18.37
C LEU A 35 -1.43 11.69 18.26
N THR A 36 -1.46 13.02 18.47
CA THR A 36 -2.66 13.83 18.21
C THR A 36 -2.93 13.99 16.71
N GLY A 37 -4.12 14.44 16.31
CA GLY A 37 -4.42 14.73 14.90
C GLY A 37 -3.44 15.73 14.27
N ALA A 38 -3.04 16.74 15.04
CA ALA A 38 -2.04 17.72 14.61
C ALA A 38 -0.66 17.07 14.38
N ASP A 39 -0.25 16.15 15.25
CA ASP A 39 1.01 15.42 15.11
C ASP A 39 0.96 14.47 13.92
N LYS A 40 -0.19 13.82 13.69
CA LYS A 40 -0.40 12.92 12.54
C LYS A 40 -0.17 13.65 11.22
N CYS A 41 -0.70 14.87 11.04
CA CYS A 41 -0.49 15.65 9.81
C CYS A 41 1.01 15.89 9.53
N LYS A 42 1.77 16.31 10.53
CA LYS A 42 3.22 16.56 10.40
C LYS A 42 4.02 15.28 10.23
N CYS A 43 3.61 14.20 10.87
CA CYS A 43 4.33 12.93 10.85
C CYS A 43 4.13 12.18 9.53
N LEU A 44 2.90 12.17 9.00
CA LEU A 44 2.52 11.45 7.78
C LEU A 44 3.40 11.84 6.60
N VAL A 45 3.61 13.14 6.37
CA VAL A 45 4.42 13.67 5.25
C VAL A 45 5.93 13.37 5.39
N ARG A 46 6.37 12.74 6.47
CA ARG A 46 7.76 12.29 6.64
C ARG A 46 7.98 10.87 6.12
N TYR A 47 6.91 10.11 5.86
CA TYR A 47 6.95 8.72 5.41
C TYR A 47 6.65 8.57 3.91
N VAL A 48 6.85 9.66 3.15
CA VAL A 48 6.68 9.69 1.70
C VAL A 48 7.91 10.32 1.07
N ASP A 49 8.10 10.13 -0.23
CA ASP A 49 9.19 10.78 -0.96
C ASP A 49 9.04 12.32 -0.99
N LEU A 50 10.09 13.02 -1.44
CA LEU A 50 10.11 14.49 -1.43
C LEU A 50 9.05 15.13 -2.34
N LEU A 51 8.75 14.53 -3.49
CA LEU A 51 7.76 15.03 -4.44
C LEU A 51 6.36 14.86 -3.85
N THR A 52 6.04 13.66 -3.36
CA THR A 52 4.78 13.36 -2.69
C THR A 52 4.57 14.23 -1.46
N LYS A 53 5.63 14.44 -0.66
CA LYS A 53 5.59 15.38 0.48
C LYS A 53 5.23 16.78 0.04
N ARG A 54 5.92 17.32 -0.99
CA ARG A 54 5.68 18.69 -1.48
C ARG A 54 4.25 18.86 -1.99
N PHE A 55 3.68 17.82 -2.58
CA PHE A 55 2.28 17.80 -2.98
C PHE A 55 1.34 17.73 -1.77
N TRP A 56 1.54 16.80 -0.85
CA TRP A 56 0.63 16.61 0.28
C TRP A 56 0.53 17.84 1.19
N ILE A 57 1.64 18.55 1.42
CA ILE A 57 1.59 19.77 2.27
C ILE A 57 0.73 20.90 1.67
N THR A 58 0.38 20.86 0.38
CA THR A 58 -0.51 21.87 -0.23
C THR A 58 -1.99 21.50 -0.09
N LEU A 59 -2.31 20.30 0.38
CA LEU A 59 -3.68 19.82 0.49
C LEU A 59 -4.38 20.41 1.73
N THR A 60 -5.69 20.60 1.59
CA THR A 60 -6.54 21.07 2.69
C THR A 60 -6.45 20.10 3.88
N GLY A 61 -6.39 20.65 5.09
CA GLY A 61 -6.24 19.88 6.32
C GLY A 61 -4.81 19.89 6.88
N TYR A 62 -3.78 20.05 6.05
CA TYR A 62 -2.39 20.06 6.53
C TYR A 62 -2.09 21.28 7.42
N GLU A 63 -2.29 22.49 6.89
CA GLU A 63 -2.04 23.75 7.62
C GLU A 63 -3.00 23.93 8.80
N SER A 64 -4.28 23.57 8.63
CA SER A 64 -5.29 23.61 9.70
C SER A 64 -5.10 22.51 10.75
N ARG A 65 -4.16 21.58 10.53
CA ARG A 65 -3.84 20.45 11.41
C ARG A 65 -5.03 19.53 11.69
N ASP A 66 -5.96 19.47 10.74
CA ASP A 66 -7.10 18.57 10.76
C ASP A 66 -6.77 17.32 9.96
N TYR A 67 -6.45 16.25 10.68
CA TYR A 67 -6.05 15.00 10.06
C TYR A 67 -7.18 14.32 9.28
N GLY A 68 -8.44 14.46 9.72
CA GLY A 68 -9.58 13.85 9.03
C GLY A 68 -9.79 14.49 7.66
N VAL A 69 -9.78 15.83 7.63
CA VAL A 69 -9.84 16.59 6.37
C VAL A 69 -8.62 16.30 5.51
N PHE A 70 -7.43 16.22 6.09
CA PHE A 70 -6.20 15.96 5.36
C PHE A 70 -6.20 14.58 4.70
N LYS A 71 -6.58 13.53 5.43
CA LYS A 71 -6.69 12.16 4.91
C LYS A 71 -7.68 12.09 3.75
N GLN A 72 -8.86 12.71 3.90
CA GLN A 72 -9.86 12.72 2.83
C GLN A 72 -9.33 13.42 1.58
N ASN A 73 -8.72 14.60 1.73
CA ASN A 73 -8.15 15.34 0.60
C ASN A 73 -7.02 14.55 -0.07
N ILE A 74 -6.20 13.83 0.69
CA ILE A 74 -5.21 12.91 0.09
C ILE A 74 -5.95 11.88 -0.76
N LEU A 75 -6.89 11.12 -0.21
CA LEU A 75 -7.60 10.06 -0.94
C LEU A 75 -8.30 10.56 -2.22
N ASP A 76 -8.84 11.77 -2.20
CA ASP A 76 -9.49 12.39 -3.37
C ASP A 76 -8.51 12.65 -4.53
N GLN A 77 -7.22 12.83 -4.25
CA GLN A 77 -6.17 13.00 -5.28
C GLN A 77 -5.69 11.67 -5.89
N TYR A 78 -6.04 10.54 -5.29
CA TYR A 78 -5.65 9.20 -5.74
C TYR A 78 -6.89 8.38 -6.09
N PRO A 79 -7.58 8.70 -7.20
CA PRO A 79 -8.75 7.95 -7.65
C PRO A 79 -8.35 6.50 -7.92
N GLY A 80 -8.87 5.57 -7.12
CA GLY A 80 -8.47 4.17 -7.13
C GLY A 80 -7.83 3.67 -5.83
N ALA A 81 -7.52 4.56 -4.89
CA ALA A 81 -7.03 4.15 -3.57
C ALA A 81 -8.09 3.38 -2.76
N SER A 82 -9.36 3.81 -2.81
CA SER A 82 -10.51 3.14 -2.17
C SER A 82 -10.78 1.72 -2.66
N LYS A 83 -10.18 1.41 -3.79
CA LYS A 83 -10.30 0.18 -4.55
C LYS A 83 -9.26 -0.85 -4.07
N GLY A 84 -8.24 -0.41 -3.33
CA GLY A 84 -7.18 -1.22 -2.74
C GLY A 84 -6.27 -1.86 -3.79
N GLN A 85 -5.44 -2.83 -3.36
CA GLN A 85 -4.71 -3.70 -4.28
C GLN A 85 -5.69 -4.34 -5.26
N HIS A 86 -5.41 -4.14 -6.54
CA HIS A 86 -6.19 -4.71 -7.63
C HIS A 86 -5.28 -5.59 -8.45
N TYR A 87 -5.55 -6.89 -8.40
CA TYR A 87 -4.91 -7.81 -9.29
C TYR A 87 -5.82 -8.13 -10.48
N THR A 88 -5.20 -8.32 -11.63
CA THR A 88 -5.84 -8.73 -12.87
C THR A 88 -5.43 -10.15 -13.21
N VAL A 89 -6.19 -10.80 -14.10
CA VAL A 89 -5.79 -12.09 -14.66
C VAL A 89 -4.44 -11.98 -15.40
N ARG A 90 -4.07 -10.79 -15.89
CA ARG A 90 -2.75 -10.54 -16.46
C ARG A 90 -1.64 -10.61 -15.41
N ASP A 91 -1.85 -10.09 -14.21
CA ASP A 91 -0.86 -10.15 -13.12
C ASP A 91 -0.62 -11.60 -12.68
N LEU A 92 -1.69 -12.40 -12.61
CA LEU A 92 -1.58 -13.84 -12.37
C LEU A 92 -0.77 -14.55 -13.49
N LYS A 93 -1.07 -14.24 -14.75
CA LYS A 93 -0.32 -14.79 -15.89
C LYS A 93 1.13 -14.33 -15.91
N TRP A 94 1.39 -13.09 -15.52
CA TRP A 94 2.74 -12.54 -15.46
C TRP A 94 3.58 -13.30 -14.43
N ILE A 95 3.05 -13.59 -13.24
CA ILE A 95 3.74 -14.43 -12.25
C ILE A 95 4.08 -15.82 -12.83
N VAL A 96 3.13 -16.46 -13.50
CA VAL A 96 3.33 -17.79 -14.09
C VAL A 96 4.40 -17.74 -15.19
N VAL A 97 4.33 -16.76 -16.09
CA VAL A 97 5.28 -16.60 -17.21
C VAL A 97 6.68 -16.19 -16.73
N ASN A 98 6.76 -15.26 -15.79
CA ASN A 98 8.04 -14.82 -15.23
C ASN A 98 8.72 -15.95 -14.43
N GLN A 99 7.93 -16.89 -13.88
CA GLN A 99 8.46 -18.11 -13.28
C GLN A 99 8.88 -19.16 -14.32
N THR A 100 8.25 -19.23 -15.50
CA THR A 100 8.72 -20.16 -16.55
C THR A 100 10.11 -19.82 -17.09
N ASP A 101 10.58 -18.59 -16.87
CA ASP A 101 11.94 -18.15 -17.23
C ASP A 101 13.00 -18.45 -16.16
N SER A 102 12.61 -19.04 -15.01
CA SER A 102 13.55 -19.41 -13.92
C SER A 102 13.11 -20.72 -13.27
N ASP A 103 13.94 -21.76 -13.35
CA ASP A 103 13.66 -23.02 -12.67
C ASP A 103 13.59 -22.80 -11.15
N ILE A 104 12.63 -23.46 -10.49
CA ILE A 104 12.51 -23.47 -9.02
C ILE A 104 13.43 -24.56 -8.51
N ASP A 105 14.62 -24.16 -8.07
CA ASP A 105 15.66 -25.09 -7.61
C ASP A 105 15.62 -25.30 -6.09
N THR A 106 14.94 -24.40 -5.37
CA THR A 106 14.89 -24.43 -3.90
C THR A 106 13.48 -24.37 -3.34
N GLU A 107 13.30 -24.93 -2.15
CA GLU A 107 12.05 -24.84 -1.39
C GLU A 107 11.67 -23.38 -1.08
N THR A 108 12.66 -22.53 -0.83
CA THR A 108 12.45 -21.10 -0.58
C THR A 108 11.85 -20.38 -1.79
N GLU A 109 12.34 -20.69 -3.00
CA GLU A 109 11.80 -20.14 -4.25
C GLU A 109 10.37 -20.63 -4.49
N LEU A 110 10.08 -21.90 -4.20
CA LEU A 110 8.73 -22.46 -4.30
C LEU A 110 7.74 -21.75 -3.37
N ILE A 111 8.13 -21.53 -2.10
CA ILE A 111 7.30 -20.83 -1.11
C ILE A 111 7.07 -19.38 -1.54
N HIS A 112 8.12 -18.71 -2.03
CA HIS A 112 8.02 -17.33 -2.49
C HIS A 112 7.07 -17.20 -3.67
N TYR A 113 7.20 -18.06 -4.69
CA TYR A 113 6.26 -18.15 -5.81
C TYR A 113 4.83 -18.40 -5.33
N TYR A 114 4.63 -19.38 -4.43
CA TYR A 114 3.31 -19.73 -3.91
C TYR A 114 2.65 -18.57 -3.15
N HIS A 115 3.40 -17.82 -2.33
CA HIS A 115 2.87 -16.66 -1.62
C HIS A 115 2.37 -15.58 -2.58
N GLN A 116 3.15 -15.26 -3.62
CA GLN A 116 2.74 -14.26 -4.61
C GLN A 116 1.53 -14.74 -5.42
N PHE A 117 1.59 -15.96 -5.96
CA PHE A 117 0.48 -16.54 -6.73
C PHE A 117 -0.81 -16.59 -5.91
N ARG A 118 -0.73 -17.04 -4.64
CA ARG A 118 -1.90 -17.19 -3.77
C ARG A 118 -2.53 -15.84 -3.44
N ALA A 119 -1.75 -14.81 -3.16
CA ALA A 119 -2.27 -13.47 -2.87
C ALA A 119 -3.13 -12.95 -4.05
N ILE A 120 -2.61 -13.08 -5.28
CA ILE A 120 -3.32 -12.68 -6.50
C ILE A 120 -4.55 -13.56 -6.76
N ALA A 121 -4.40 -14.88 -6.73
CA ALA A 121 -5.48 -15.81 -7.04
C ALA A 121 -6.67 -15.68 -6.06
N VAL A 122 -6.39 -15.57 -4.76
CA VAL A 122 -7.43 -15.39 -3.74
C VAL A 122 -8.19 -14.09 -3.98
N TRP A 123 -7.47 -13.00 -4.27
CA TRP A 123 -8.09 -11.72 -4.57
C TRP A 123 -9.00 -11.80 -5.80
N LEU A 124 -8.54 -12.43 -6.88
CA LEU A 124 -9.31 -12.60 -8.11
C LEU A 124 -10.58 -13.43 -7.89
N VAL A 125 -10.51 -14.48 -7.07
CA VAL A 125 -11.67 -15.31 -6.70
C VAL A 125 -12.66 -14.50 -5.86
N MET A 126 -12.19 -13.80 -4.82
CA MET A 126 -13.04 -12.98 -3.95
C MET A 126 -13.78 -11.88 -4.73
N ASN A 127 -13.13 -11.33 -5.76
CA ASN A 127 -13.70 -10.30 -6.63
C ASN A 127 -14.40 -10.87 -7.88
N LYS A 128 -14.68 -12.18 -7.91
CA LYS A 128 -15.40 -12.89 -9.00
C LYS A 128 -14.80 -12.66 -10.39
N LYS A 129 -13.48 -12.48 -10.48
CA LYS A 129 -12.75 -12.31 -11.73
C LYS A 129 -12.34 -13.65 -12.36
N ILE A 130 -12.21 -14.70 -11.54
CA ILE A 130 -12.00 -16.09 -11.93
C ILE A 130 -12.84 -17.02 -11.03
N SER A 131 -13.12 -18.24 -11.48
CA SER A 131 -13.84 -19.24 -10.68
C SER A 131 -12.89 -19.98 -9.72
N VAL A 132 -13.44 -20.59 -8.67
CA VAL A 132 -12.69 -21.50 -7.78
C VAL A 132 -12.09 -22.69 -8.56
N ARG A 133 -12.71 -23.06 -9.69
CA ARG A 133 -12.21 -24.12 -10.58
C ARG A 133 -10.99 -23.70 -11.40
N ASP A 134 -10.70 -22.42 -11.50
CA ASP A 134 -9.59 -21.86 -12.28
C ASP A 134 -8.35 -21.59 -11.39
N ARG A 135 -8.42 -21.96 -10.10
CA ARG A 135 -7.35 -21.79 -9.09
C ARG A 135 -6.44 -23.00 -9.00
#